data_AF-A0A8S2YWA1-F1
#
_entry.id   AF-A0A8S2YWA1-F1
#
_cell.length_a   1.000
_cell.length_b   1.000
_cell.length_c   1.000
_cell.angle_alpha   90.00
_cell.angle_beta   90.00
_cell.angle_gamma   90.00
#
_symmetry.space_group_name_H-M   'P 1'
#
loop_
_entity.id
_entity.type
_entity.pdbx_description
1 polymer ?
#
loop_
_entity_poly.entity_id
_entity_poly.type
_entity_poly.pdbx_seq_one_letter_code
_entity_poly.pdbx_strand_id
1 'polypeptide(L)'
;MSYIVYLLTFFYLIVHSHSELPSIRVDPNTQNFIDEYGRVRIFHGVNVVYKVPPFLPDLTNFDPQNSLTNDDLNNLHQWGFNVIRFYTAWMGVNPTSDKEVNQDYILQLSTAVKMMEDKGIYALLDCHQD
;
A
#
# COMPACT_ATOMS: atom_id res chain seq x y z
N MET A 1 -40.57 8.11 -2.68
CA MET A 1 -39.71 6.98 -3.11
C MET A 1 -38.35 7.43 -3.62
N SER A 2 -38.24 8.48 -4.44
CA SER A 2 -36.94 8.93 -4.98
C SER A 2 -35.91 9.37 -3.91
N TYR A 3 -36.34 10.15 -2.90
CA TYR A 3 -35.42 10.66 -1.86
C TYR A 3 -34.78 9.59 -0.98
N ILE A 4 -35.47 8.49 -0.68
CA ILE A 4 -34.93 7.39 0.13
C ILE A 4 -33.82 6.67 -0.65
N VAL A 5 -33.98 6.51 -1.96
CA VAL A 5 -32.95 5.89 -2.81
C VAL A 5 -31.69 6.74 -2.87
N TYR A 6 -31.81 8.07 -3.03
CA TYR A 6 -30.66 8.99 -3.00
C TYR A 6 -29.97 9.03 -1.64
N LEU A 7 -30.73 8.97 -0.55
CA LEU A 7 -30.16 8.95 0.80
C LEU A 7 -29.40 7.64 1.06
N LEU A 8 -29.93 6.51 0.60
CA LEU A 8 -29.28 5.19 0.70
C LEU A 8 -28.03 5.08 -0.19
N THR A 9 -28.05 5.61 -1.42
CA THR A 9 -26.85 5.64 -2.28
C THR A 9 -25.79 6.60 -1.75
N PHE A 10 -26.19 7.75 -1.20
CA PHE A 10 -25.25 8.68 -0.55
C PHE A 10 -24.61 8.07 0.70
N PHE A 11 -25.39 7.35 1.52
CA PHE A 11 -24.86 6.63 2.69
C PHE A 11 -23.92 5.48 2.27
N TYR A 12 -24.27 4.74 1.21
CA TYR A 12 -23.41 3.71 0.63
C TYR A 12 -22.06 4.27 0.16
N LEU A 13 -22.06 5.43 -0.51
CA LEU A 13 -20.84 6.10 -0.96
C LEU A 13 -19.96 6.60 0.20
N ILE A 14 -20.56 7.07 1.30
CA ILE A 14 -19.82 7.49 2.51
C ILE A 14 -19.16 6.29 3.21
N VAL A 15 -19.86 5.15 3.29
CA VAL A 15 -19.31 3.94 3.92
C VAL A 15 -18.12 3.36 3.13
N HIS A 16 -18.09 3.52 1.80
CA HIS A 16 -17.04 2.97 0.93
C HIS A 16 -15.92 3.98 0.60
N SER A 17 -15.87 5.13 1.26
CA SER A 17 -14.86 6.18 1.00
C SER A 17 -13.87 6.38 2.15
N HIS A 18 -13.80 5.46 3.11
CA HIS A 18 -12.74 5.45 4.12
C HIS A 18 -11.54 4.64 3.63
N SER A 19 -10.34 5.06 4.07
CA SER A 19 -9.15 4.22 4.01
C SER A 19 -9.46 2.89 4.68
N GLU A 20 -9.25 1.79 3.97
CA GLU A 20 -9.62 0.42 4.43
C GLU A 20 -8.73 -0.03 5.60
N LEU A 21 -7.57 0.61 5.79
CA LEU A 21 -6.59 0.24 6.80
C LEU A 21 -6.56 1.24 7.97
N PRO A 22 -6.74 0.75 9.21
CA PRO A 22 -6.63 1.60 10.40
C PRO A 22 -5.27 2.30 10.49
N SER A 23 -5.29 3.59 10.84
CA SER A 23 -4.04 4.34 11.08
C SER A 23 -3.23 3.72 12.22
N ILE A 24 -1.91 3.77 12.11
CA ILE A 24 -0.98 3.14 13.06
C ILE A 24 -0.12 4.21 13.70
N ARG A 25 0.00 4.16 15.03
CA ARG A 25 0.92 4.99 15.80
C ARG A 25 1.79 4.14 16.72
N VAL A 26 2.94 4.68 17.12
CA VAL A 26 3.74 4.09 18.19
C VAL A 26 3.29 4.67 19.53
N ASP A 27 2.96 3.82 20.50
CA ASP A 27 2.75 4.25 21.88
C ASP A 27 4.13 4.45 22.55
N PRO A 28 4.48 5.67 23.00
CA PRO A 28 5.80 5.94 23.58
C PRO A 28 6.04 5.22 24.92
N ASN A 29 4.98 4.81 25.63
CA ASN A 29 5.11 4.14 26.93
C ASN A 29 5.35 2.64 26.77
N THR A 30 4.66 2.01 25.82
CA THR A 30 4.71 0.54 25.60
C THR A 30 5.57 0.14 24.41
N GLN A 31 5.94 1.10 23.56
CA GLN A 31 6.66 0.91 22.29
C GLN A 31 5.93 0.04 21.25
N ASN A 32 4.64 -0.21 21.47
CA ASN A 32 3.81 -1.00 20.57
C ASN A 32 3.28 -0.15 19.40
N PHE A 33 3.05 -0.80 18.26
CA PHE A 33 2.18 -0.26 17.21
C PHE A 33 0.72 -0.42 17.63
N ILE A 34 0.00 0.70 17.69
CA ILE A 34 -1.40 0.77 18.11
C ILE A 34 -2.25 1.32 16.96
N ASP A 35 -3.36 0.66 16.66
CA ASP A 35 -4.33 1.18 15.70
C ASP A 35 -5.33 2.18 16.30
N GLU A 36 -6.15 2.80 15.45
CA GLU A 36 -7.16 3.78 15.88
C GLU A 36 -8.22 3.22 16.85
N TYR A 37 -8.36 1.90 16.93
CA TYR A 37 -9.28 1.22 17.86
C TYR A 37 -8.61 0.81 19.18
N GLY A 38 -7.33 1.15 19.37
CA GLY A 38 -6.58 0.84 20.58
C GLY A 38 -6.03 -0.59 20.64
N ARG A 39 -5.99 -1.32 19.52
CA ARG A 39 -5.45 -2.68 19.46
C ARG A 39 -3.95 -2.64 19.17
N VAL A 40 -3.20 -3.55 19.79
CA VAL A 40 -1.80 -3.80 19.40
C VAL A 40 -1.78 -4.48 18.03
N ARG A 41 -0.96 -3.97 17.11
CA ARG A 41 -0.78 -4.52 15.77
C ARG A 41 0.59 -5.16 15.64
N ILE A 42 0.61 -6.40 15.17
CA ILE A 42 1.83 -7.16 14.88
C ILE A 42 1.93 -7.28 13.37
N PHE A 43 3.08 -6.92 12.81
CA PHE A 43 3.31 -6.93 11.37
C PHE A 43 4.18 -8.11 10.96
N HIS A 44 3.64 -8.97 10.11
CA HIS A 44 4.36 -10.06 9.46
C HIS A 44 4.16 -9.96 7.97
N GLY A 45 5.25 -10.00 7.22
CA GLY A 45 5.23 -9.61 5.83
C GLY A 45 6.48 -10.01 5.05
N VAL A 46 6.54 -9.48 3.83
CA VAL A 46 7.60 -9.74 2.86
C VAL A 46 8.25 -8.45 2.38
N ASN A 47 9.39 -8.58 1.70
CA ASN A 47 10.00 -7.48 0.96
C ASN A 47 9.59 -7.59 -0.50
N VAL A 48 9.19 -6.48 -1.12
CA VAL A 48 8.98 -6.39 -2.57
C VAL A 48 9.90 -5.31 -3.09
N VAL A 49 10.91 -5.74 -3.86
CA VAL A 49 12.05 -4.90 -4.23
C VAL A 49 12.42 -5.16 -5.68
N TYR A 50 12.39 -4.11 -6.50
CA TYR A 50 12.79 -4.17 -7.90
C TYR A 50 13.79 -3.05 -8.20
N LYS A 51 15.08 -3.39 -8.33
CA LYS A 51 16.20 -2.42 -8.33
C LYS A 51 16.65 -1.94 -9.70
N VAL A 52 15.99 -2.38 -10.77
CA VAL A 52 16.30 -1.96 -12.15
C VAL A 52 15.17 -1.08 -12.69
N PRO A 53 15.45 -0.10 -13.57
CA PRO A 53 14.41 0.71 -14.20
C PRO A 53 13.29 -0.17 -14.79
N PRO A 54 12.00 0.15 -14.57
CA PRO A 54 11.46 1.40 -14.01
C PRO A 54 11.38 1.47 -12.47
N PHE A 55 12.08 0.58 -11.75
CA PHE A 55 12.15 0.49 -10.28
C PHE A 55 10.82 0.10 -9.60
N LEU A 56 9.92 -0.53 -10.36
CA LEU A 56 8.66 -1.07 -9.88
C LEU A 56 8.48 -2.50 -10.42
N PRO A 57 7.85 -3.40 -9.67
CA PRO A 57 7.43 -4.70 -10.18
C PRO A 57 6.33 -4.54 -11.24
N ASP A 58 6.10 -5.59 -12.05
CA ASP A 58 4.93 -5.63 -12.94
C ASP A 58 3.65 -5.72 -12.10
N LEU A 59 2.74 -4.76 -12.23
CA LEU A 59 1.49 -4.71 -11.46
C LEU A 59 0.33 -5.42 -12.17
N THR A 60 0.55 -5.92 -13.39
CA THR A 60 -0.51 -6.38 -14.30
C THR A 60 -0.35 -7.84 -14.72
N ASN A 61 0.86 -8.25 -15.10
CA ASN A 61 1.13 -9.61 -15.56
C ASN A 61 1.79 -10.41 -14.45
N PHE A 62 1.14 -11.50 -14.05
CA PHE A 62 1.68 -12.37 -13.04
C PHE A 62 3.00 -13.01 -13.50
N ASP A 63 4.04 -12.80 -12.71
CA ASP A 63 5.34 -13.44 -12.79
C ASP A 63 5.79 -13.79 -11.36
N PRO A 64 6.20 -15.04 -11.08
CA PRO A 64 6.50 -15.49 -9.72
C PRO A 64 7.72 -14.80 -9.09
N GLN A 65 8.48 -14.00 -9.84
CA GLN A 65 9.69 -13.35 -9.35
C GLN A 65 9.61 -11.82 -9.38
N ASN A 66 8.99 -11.23 -10.39
CA ASN A 66 9.12 -9.81 -10.70
C ASN A 66 7.79 -9.03 -10.68
N SER A 67 6.68 -9.69 -10.33
CA SER A 67 5.37 -9.05 -10.31
C SER A 67 4.86 -8.75 -8.89
N LEU A 68 3.90 -7.83 -8.82
CA LEU A 68 3.06 -7.56 -7.66
C LEU A 68 1.64 -7.27 -8.15
N THR A 69 1.01 -8.30 -8.70
CA THR A 69 -0.34 -8.24 -9.24
C THR A 69 -1.40 -8.50 -8.15
N ASN A 70 -2.67 -8.46 -8.53
CA ASN A 70 -3.76 -8.90 -7.66
C ASN A 70 -3.61 -10.37 -7.24
N ASP A 71 -3.04 -11.24 -8.07
CA ASP A 71 -2.84 -12.65 -7.73
C ASP A 71 -1.80 -12.81 -6.63
N ASP A 72 -0.68 -12.08 -6.71
CA ASP A 72 0.34 -12.04 -5.66
C ASP A 72 -0.24 -11.54 -4.33
N LEU A 73 -0.96 -10.43 -4.37
CA LEU A 73 -1.55 -9.83 -3.17
C LEU A 73 -2.65 -10.70 -2.56
N ASN A 74 -3.46 -11.38 -3.40
CA ASN A 74 -4.44 -12.36 -2.93
C ASN A 74 -3.76 -13.53 -2.20
N ASN A 75 -2.66 -14.04 -2.74
CA ASN A 75 -1.88 -15.09 -2.10
C ASN A 75 -1.34 -14.61 -0.75
N LEU A 76 -0.70 -13.45 -0.69
CA LEU A 76 -0.18 -12.88 0.55
C LEU A 76 -1.26 -12.70 1.61
N HIS A 77 -2.43 -12.18 1.21
CA HIS A 77 -3.58 -12.04 2.11
C HIS A 77 -4.06 -13.41 2.64
N GLN A 78 -4.23 -14.40 1.76
CA GLN A 78 -4.67 -15.75 2.15
C GLN A 78 -3.67 -16.45 3.07
N TRP A 79 -2.37 -16.16 2.93
CA TRP A 79 -1.32 -16.68 3.80
C TRP A 79 -1.21 -15.93 5.13
N GLY A 80 -1.99 -14.86 5.32
CA GLY A 80 -2.05 -14.10 6.57
C GLY A 80 -0.97 -13.02 6.72
N PHE A 81 -0.28 -12.65 5.64
CA PHE A 81 0.61 -11.49 5.65
C PHE A 81 -0.19 -10.19 5.67
N ASN A 82 0.31 -9.19 6.40
CA ASN A 82 -0.39 -7.93 6.61
C ASN A 82 0.49 -6.69 6.37
N VAL A 83 1.75 -6.86 5.96
CA VAL A 83 2.63 -5.77 5.58
C VAL A 83 3.51 -6.17 4.39
N ILE A 84 3.86 -5.21 3.55
CA ILE A 84 4.92 -5.31 2.56
C ILE A 84 5.91 -4.18 2.83
N ARG A 85 7.20 -4.52 3.01
CA ARG A 85 8.30 -3.56 2.92
C ARG A 85 8.55 -3.30 1.43
N PHE A 86 8.10 -2.13 0.97
CA PHE A 86 8.00 -1.80 -0.44
C PHE A 86 9.10 -0.84 -0.85
N TYR A 87 9.95 -1.30 -1.77
CA TYR A 87 11.05 -0.51 -2.27
C TYR A 87 10.57 0.78 -2.93
N THR A 88 11.14 1.90 -2.50
CA THR A 88 10.90 3.22 -3.08
C THR A 88 12.24 3.78 -3.54
N ALA A 89 12.54 3.62 -4.84
CA ALA A 89 13.81 4.08 -5.39
C ALA A 89 13.92 5.61 -5.39
N TRP A 90 15.00 6.14 -4.81
CA TRP A 90 15.33 7.56 -4.97
C TRP A 90 15.48 7.94 -6.45
N MET A 91 16.14 7.08 -7.26
CA MET A 91 16.26 7.28 -8.71
C MET A 91 14.92 7.19 -9.45
N GLY A 92 13.91 6.52 -8.88
CA GLY A 92 12.55 6.53 -9.41
C GLY A 92 11.85 7.86 -9.13
N VAL A 93 11.96 8.38 -7.91
CA VAL A 93 11.36 9.65 -7.48
C VAL A 93 12.05 10.86 -8.11
N ASN A 94 13.38 10.88 -8.14
CA ASN A 94 14.21 12.00 -8.58
C ASN A 94 15.25 11.51 -9.62
N PRO A 95 14.84 11.20 -10.87
CA PRO A 95 15.73 10.58 -11.85
C PRO A 95 16.82 11.51 -12.40
N THR A 96 16.58 12.82 -12.42
CA THR A 96 17.43 13.82 -13.10
C THR A 96 18.10 14.78 -12.11
N SER A 97 17.36 15.25 -11.10
CA SER A 97 17.85 16.17 -10.06
C SER A 97 16.98 16.12 -8.81
N ASP A 98 17.48 16.68 -7.70
CA ASP A 98 16.78 16.82 -6.41
C ASP A 98 15.59 17.80 -6.44
N LYS A 99 15.46 18.59 -7.51
CA LYS A 99 14.39 19.60 -7.68
C LYS A 99 13.20 19.09 -8.48
N GLU A 100 13.35 17.96 -9.17
CA GLU A 100 12.34 17.40 -10.07
C GLU A 100 11.84 16.07 -9.54
N VAL A 101 10.53 15.96 -9.31
CA VAL A 101 9.88 14.72 -8.90
C VAL A 101 9.18 14.09 -10.11
N ASN A 102 9.51 12.84 -10.39
CA ASN A 102 8.84 12.03 -11.40
C ASN A 102 7.43 11.65 -10.95
N GLN A 103 6.44 12.42 -11.41
CA GLN A 103 5.04 12.21 -11.04
C GLN A 103 4.48 10.87 -11.53
N ASP A 104 4.95 10.36 -12.68
CA ASP A 104 4.49 9.08 -13.23
C ASP A 104 4.97 7.91 -12.35
N TYR A 105 6.18 8.00 -11.80
CA TYR A 105 6.67 7.03 -10.82
C TYR A 105 5.85 7.10 -9.52
N ILE A 106 5.59 8.30 -9.00
CA ILE A 106 4.77 8.48 -7.79
C ILE A 106 3.35 7.93 -7.99
N LEU A 107 2.76 8.14 -9.16
CA LEU A 107 1.43 7.62 -9.49
C LEU A 107 1.40 6.08 -9.52
N GLN A 108 2.41 5.45 -10.12
CA GLN A 108 2.50 3.99 -10.15
C GLN A 108 2.80 3.41 -8.76
N LEU A 109 3.68 4.06 -7.98
CA LEU A 109 3.94 3.70 -6.59
C LEU A 109 2.65 3.77 -5.75
N SER A 110 1.89 4.86 -5.89
CA SER A 110 0.58 5.05 -5.24
C SER A 110 -0.43 3.99 -5.66
N THR A 111 -0.44 3.61 -6.95
CA THR A 111 -1.29 2.53 -7.47
C THR A 111 -0.97 1.20 -6.80
N ALA A 112 0.31 0.84 -6.70
CA ALA A 112 0.74 -0.37 -6.00
C ALA A 112 0.34 -0.34 -4.52
N VAL A 113 0.54 0.79 -3.82
CA VAL A 113 0.12 0.97 -2.42
C VAL A 113 -1.39 0.81 -2.27
N LYS A 114 -2.19 1.35 -3.20
CA LYS A 114 -3.64 1.20 -3.18
C LYS A 114 -4.06 -0.26 -3.37
N MET A 115 -3.41 -0.99 -4.28
CA MET A 115 -3.65 -2.42 -4.45
C MET A 115 -3.38 -3.21 -3.17
N MET A 116 -2.31 -2.86 -2.42
CA MET A 116 -2.04 -3.47 -1.11
C MET A 116 -3.11 -3.12 -0.07
N GLU A 117 -3.53 -1.85 -0.01
CA GLU A 117 -4.58 -1.38 0.89
C GLU A 117 -5.90 -2.13 0.64
N ASP A 118 -6.28 -2.32 -0.62
CA ASP A 118 -7.49 -3.06 -1.02
C ASP A 118 -7.48 -4.54 -0.61
N LYS A 119 -6.31 -5.06 -0.20
CA LYS A 119 -6.13 -6.42 0.35
C LYS A 119 -5.86 -6.43 1.86
N GLY A 120 -5.97 -5.28 2.52
CA GLY A 120 -5.70 -5.15 3.95
C GLY A 120 -4.22 -5.32 4.31
N ILE A 121 -3.32 -5.02 3.37
CA ILE A 121 -1.87 -5.13 3.54
C ILE A 121 -1.28 -3.71 3.64
N TYR A 122 -0.57 -3.44 4.72
CA TYR A 122 0.12 -2.16 4.92
C TYR A 122 1.37 -2.07 4.04
N ALA A 123 1.63 -0.89 3.47
CA ALA A 123 2.88 -0.60 2.78
C ALA A 123 3.85 0.16 3.70
N LEU A 124 5.03 -0.40 3.93
CA LEU A 124 6.16 0.32 4.52
C LEU A 124 7.06 0.80 3.37
N LEU A 125 6.95 2.07 3.00
CA LEU A 125 7.78 2.67 1.96
C LEU A 125 9.24 2.76 2.43
N ASP A 126 10.12 2.15 1.65
CA ASP A 126 11.51 1.92 2.02
C ASP A 126 12.46 2.53 0.98
N CYS A 127 13.01 3.70 1.33
CA CYS A 127 14.01 4.41 0.54
C CYS A 127 15.38 3.70 0.63
N HIS A 128 15.47 2.53 0.02
CA HIS A 128 16.59 1.59 0.18
C HIS A 128 17.78 1.89 -0.75
N GLN A 129 18.98 1.52 -0.30
CA GLN A 129 20.22 1.44 -1.07
C GLN A 129 21.06 0.25 -0.56
N ASP A 130 21.87 -0.36 -1.43
CA ASP A 130 22.90 -1.33 -1.02
C ASP A 130 24.29 -0.71 -1.17
#